data_AF-A0A848XIR8-F1
#
_entry.id   AF-A0A848XIR8-F1
#
_cell.length_a   1.000
_cell.length_b   1.000
_cell.length_c   1.000
_cell.angle_alpha   90.00
_cell.angle_beta   90.00
_cell.angle_gamma   90.00
#
_symmetry.space_group_name_H-M   'P 1'
#
loop_
_entity.id
_entity.type
_entity.pdbx_description
1 polymer ?
#
loop_
_entity_poly.entity_id
_entity_poly.type
_entity_poly.pdbx_seq_one_letter_code
_entity_poly.pdbx_strand_id
1 'polypeptide(L)' 'MPDEEARLRIVEGLEENFLVEAGAGSGKTTAMVQRMVALVRTGACEVRHIAAVTFTRKAAAELRQRFQV' A
#
# COMPACT_ATOMS: atom_id res chain seq x y z
N MET A 1 -5.38 15.51 -9.12
CA MET A 1 -5.38 14.70 -10.37
C MET A 1 -6.69 13.93 -10.45
N PRO A 2 -7.10 13.40 -11.62
CA PRO A 2 -8.37 12.67 -11.74
C PRO A 2 -8.52 11.46 -10.79
N ASP A 3 -7.41 10.88 -10.31
CA ASP A 3 -7.37 9.71 -9.41
C ASP A 3 -7.13 10.06 -7.94
N GLU A 4 -7.15 11.34 -7.56
CA GLU A 4 -6.81 11.80 -6.21
C GLU A 4 -7.73 11.20 -5.14
N GLU A 5 -9.04 11.23 -5.39
CA GLU A 5 -10.04 10.69 -4.46
C GLU A 5 -9.83 9.20 -4.20
N ALA A 6 -9.50 8.43 -5.24
CA ALA A 6 -9.20 7.00 -5.10
C ALA A 6 -7.94 6.78 -4.24
N ARG A 7 -6.91 7.62 -4.40
CA ARG A 7 -5.69 7.56 -3.58
C ARG A 7 -5.96 7.89 -2.11
N LEU A 8 -6.80 8.90 -1.84
CA LEU A 8 -7.23 9.23 -0.48
C LEU A 8 -7.95 8.06 0.18
N ARG A 9 -8.90 7.43 -0.52
CA ARG A 9 -9.60 6.24 -0.01
C ARG A 9 -8.67 5.08 0.33
N ILE A 10 -7.62 4.85 -0.47
CA ILE A 10 -6.60 3.83 -0.19
C ILE A 10 -5.84 4.13 1.12
N VAL A 11 -5.66 5.39 1.50
CA VAL A 11 -4.91 5.79 2.70
C VAL A 11 -5.82 5.93 3.93
N GLU A 12 -7.06 6.35 3.76
CA GLU A 12 -7.99 6.68 4.84
C GLU A 12 -8.95 5.54 5.19
N GLY A 13 -9.39 4.77 4.19
CA GLY A 13 -10.33 3.65 4.39
C GLY A 13 -9.65 2.40 4.97
N LEU A 14 -9.04 2.49 6.14
CA LEU A 14 -8.20 1.41 6.69
C LEU A 14 -8.96 0.14 7.09
N GLU A 15 -10.28 0.25 7.27
CA GLU A 15 -11.18 -0.87 7.60
C GLU A 15 -11.87 -1.47 6.36
N GLU A 16 -11.60 -0.92 5.17
CA GLU A 16 -12.18 -1.38 3.90
C GLU A 16 -11.23 -2.31 3.13
N ASN A 17 -11.80 -3.22 2.34
CA ASN A 17 -11.05 -3.99 1.35
C ASN A 17 -11.08 -3.29 -0.01
N PHE A 18 -9.93 -3.16 -0.66
CA PHE A 18 -9.81 -2.52 -1.96
C PHE A 18 -9.35 -3.48 -3.04
N LEU A 19 -10.04 -3.45 -4.18
CA LEU A 19 -9.50 -3.88 -5.46
C LEU A 19 -9.02 -2.62 -6.20
N VAL A 20 -7.72 -2.56 -6.51
CA VAL A 20 -7.12 -1.40 -7.19
C VAL A 20 -6.74 -1.79 -8.61
N GLU A 21 -7.51 -1.29 -9.57
CA GLU A 21 -7.19 -1.39 -10.99
C GLU A 21 -6.49 -0.11 -11.46
N ALA A 22 -5.30 -0.24 -12.04
CA ALA A 22 -4.60 0.91 -12.59
C ALA A 22 -3.59 0.48 -13.67
N GLY A 23 -3.32 1.37 -14.62
CA GLY A 23 -2.38 1.13 -15.72
C GLY A 23 -0.93 0.87 -15.25
N ALA A 24 -0.09 0.38 -16.16
CA ALA A 24 1.35 0.27 -15.90
C ALA A 24 1.94 1.65 -15.55
N GLY A 25 2.88 1.68 -14.60
CA GLY A 25 3.53 2.94 -14.19
C GLY A 25 2.69 3.89 -13.32
N SER A 26 1.43 3.59 -13.02
CA SER A 26 0.53 4.45 -12.22
C SER A 26 0.87 4.55 -10.73
N GLY A 27 1.95 3.91 -10.28
CA GLY A 27 2.36 3.95 -8.87
C GLY A 27 1.55 3.04 -7.93
N LYS A 28 0.94 1.94 -8.41
CA LYS A 28 0.23 0.95 -7.57
C LYS A 28 1.02 0.51 -6.34
N THR A 29 2.29 0.17 -6.53
CA THR A 29 3.18 -0.23 -5.43
C THR A 29 3.39 0.90 -4.43
N THR A 30 3.50 2.14 -4.90
CA THR A 30 3.62 3.32 -4.03
C THR A 30 2.36 3.52 -3.20
N ALA A 31 1.18 3.39 -3.79
CA ALA A 31 -0.10 3.47 -3.07
C ALA A 31 -0.23 2.34 -2.02
N MET A 32 0.21 1.12 -2.35
CA MET A 32 0.25 0.00 -1.41
C MET A 32 1.14 0.30 -0.19
N VAL A 33 2.35 0.85 -0.43
CA VAL A 33 3.27 1.26 0.65
C VAL A 33 2.64 2.37 1.50
N GLN A 34 2.03 3.39 0.89
CA GLN A 34 1.36 4.46 1.62
C GLN A 34 0.24 3.93 2.52
N ARG A 35 -0.55 2.97 2.04
CA ARG A 35 -1.58 2.31 2.87
C ARG A 35 -0.97 1.55 4.05
N MET A 36 0.10 0.78 3.82
CA MET A 36 0.80 0.08 4.90
C MET A 36 1.35 1.05 5.95
N VAL A 37 1.91 2.18 5.51
CA VAL A 37 2.38 3.25 6.40
C VAL A 37 1.22 3.86 7.17
N ALA A 38 0.06 4.09 6.54
CA ALA A 38 -1.12 4.62 7.20
C ALA A 38 -1.67 3.67 8.27
N LEU A 39 -1.74 2.37 7.99
CA LEU A 39 -2.10 1.34 8.97
C LEU A 39 -1.23 1.40 10.23
N VAL A 40 0.08 1.55 10.06
CA VAL A 40 1.03 1.64 11.18
C VAL A 40 0.95 2.98 11.89
N ARG A 41 0.94 4.10 11.15
CA ARG A 41 0.95 5.46 11.72
C ARG A 41 -0.31 5.78 12.52
N THR A 42 -1.45 5.22 12.14
CA THR A 42 -2.73 5.42 12.84
C THR A 42 -2.89 4.49 14.04
N GLY A 43 -2.01 3.49 14.21
CA GLY A 43 -2.15 2.44 15.21
C GLY A 43 -3.20 1.38 14.85
N ALA A 44 -3.78 1.42 13.65
CA ALA A 44 -4.76 0.44 13.19
C ALA A 44 -4.16 -0.97 13.02
N CYS A 45 -2.86 -1.07 12.73
CA CYS A 45 -2.16 -2.36 12.65
C CYS A 45 -0.67 -2.23 12.99
N GLU A 46 -0.15 -3.15 13.80
CA GLU A 46 1.30 -3.25 14.03
C GLU A 46 2.00 -3.87 12.83
N VAL A 47 3.24 -3.44 12.54
CA VAL A 47 4.06 -3.93 11.42
C VAL A 47 4.12 -5.46 11.37
N ARG A 48 4.27 -6.12 12.53
CA ARG A 48 4.36 -7.60 12.63
C ARG A 48 3.08 -8.34 12.24
N HIS A 49 1.95 -7.64 12.16
CA HIS A 49 0.67 -8.20 11.74
C HIS A 49 0.34 -7.92 10.26
N ILE A 50 1.25 -7.29 9.51
CA ILE A 50 1.07 -7.00 8.08
C ILE A 50 1.78 -8.06 7.23
N ALA A 51 1.02 -8.72 6.35
CA ALA A 51 1.56 -9.58 5.31
C ALA A 51 1.38 -8.90 3.93
N ALA A 52 2.50 -8.60 3.26
CA ALA A 52 2.50 -8.08 1.90
C ALA A 52 3.06 -9.13 0.94
N VAL A 53 2.28 -9.49 -0.09
CA VAL A 53 2.60 -10.58 -1.02
C VAL A 53 2.73 -10.03 -2.43
N THR A 54 3.76 -10.48 -3.15
CA THR A 54 4.02 -10.10 -4.54
C THR A 54 4.39 -11.33 -5.37
N PHE A 55 4.16 -11.28 -6.68
CA PHE A 55 4.41 -12.42 -7.57
C PHE A 55 5.88 -12.85 -7.68
N THR A 56 6.83 -11.91 -7.56
CA THR A 56 8.26 -12.21 -7.72
C THR A 56 9.05 -11.85 -6.47
N ARG A 57 10.17 -12.56 -6.26
CA ARG A 57 11.13 -12.23 -5.19
C ARG A 57 11.71 -10.82 -5.34
N LYS A 58 11.93 -10.36 -6.59
CA LYS A 58 12.41 -9.01 -6.88
C LYS A 58 11.42 -7.95 -6.41
N ALA A 59 10.14 -8.11 -6.74
CA ALA A 59 9.09 -7.20 -6.29
C ALA A 59 8.96 -7.19 -4.76
N ALA A 60 9.07 -8.35 -4.10
CA ALA A 60 9.05 -8.44 -2.64
C ALA A 60 10.23 -7.68 -2.01
N ALA A 61 11.44 -7.83 -2.57
CA ALA A 61 12.63 -7.13 -2.10
C ALA A 61 12.52 -5.61 -2.28
N GLU A 62 12.02 -5.14 -3.43
CA GLU A 62 11.76 -3.73 -3.69
C GLU A 62 10.71 -3.16 -2.73
N LEU A 63 9.62 -3.89 -2.49
CA LEU A 63 8.58 -3.49 -1.55
C LEU A 63 9.14 -3.37 -0.13
N ARG A 64 9.95 -4.34 0.30
CA ARG A 64 10.63 -4.31 1.60
C ARG A 64 11.58 -3.13 1.74
N GLN A 65 12.32 -2.76 0.70
CA GLN A 65 13.19 -1.57 0.72
C GLN A 65 12.41 -0.27 0.85
N ARG A 66 11.23 -0.18 0.23
CA ARG A 66 10.36 1.01 0.33
C ARG A 66 9.66 1.11 1.68
N PHE A 67 9.42 -0.03 2.32
CA PHE A 67 8.77 -0.13 3.63
C PHE A 67 9.80 -0.45 4.73
N GLN A 68 10.88 0.33 4.79
CA GLN A 68 11.80 0.33 5.92
C GLN A 68 11.34 1.41 6.90
N VAL A 69 10.70 0.95 7.98
CA VAL A 69 10.35 1.76 9.15
C VAL A 69 11.47 1.66 10.18
#